data_AF-A0A256BQD9-F1
#
_entry.id   AF-A0A256BQD9-F1
#
_cell.length_a   1.000
_cell.length_b   1.000
_cell.length_c   1.000
_cell.angle_alpha   90.00
_cell.angle_beta   90.00
_cell.angle_gamma   90.00
#
_symmetry.space_group_name_H-M   'P 1'
#
loop_
_entity.id
_entity.type
_entity.pdbx_description
1 polymer ?
#
loop_
_entity_poly.entity_id
_entity_poly.type
_entity_poly.pdbx_seq_one_letter_code
_entity_poly.pdbx_strand_id
1 'polypeptide(L)'
;MSNRNWASQPLNEKSDQMFLSIGDFFPISLISTNCPITCNIDDSLESILEKEQLENFDHIPVCSQEIIVGLLNKKDAKDRDFVKTVGEAMDRLDQSILISSHASILSFIEEADKHPCRLVLDGTEIKGIVTISDLQKLEVRPVLFSLITYLELLMSEFIRKDFPFEDWINKLSQRRKELVNEKWEYLNHNNMAIDRLSATDFCDKRDILMSSKLFNNNLSTDKNEAKDIFKKIEKLRNSVAHAGDYAITEDKAKEVSQTVRDMQDFIKVIKKSIRDLETNVESS
;
A
#
# COMPACT_ATOMS: atom_id res chain seq x y z
N MET A 1 -34.03 25.60 -13.26
CA MET A 1 -32.94 26.13 -12.41
C MET A 1 -31.87 25.07 -12.35
N SER A 2 -30.66 25.38 -12.81
CA SER A 2 -29.53 24.43 -12.85
C SER A 2 -29.22 24.00 -11.41
N ASN A 3 -29.42 22.72 -11.10
CA ASN A 3 -28.93 22.08 -9.88
C ASN A 3 -27.40 22.17 -9.93
N ARG A 4 -26.83 23.27 -9.44
CA ARG A 4 -25.41 23.32 -9.11
C ARG A 4 -25.24 22.52 -7.84
N ASN A 5 -24.74 21.29 -7.97
CA ASN A 5 -24.26 20.52 -6.83
C ASN A 5 -23.24 21.39 -6.07
N TRP A 6 -23.46 21.56 -4.76
CA TRP A 6 -22.58 22.34 -3.88
C TRP A 6 -21.17 21.74 -3.81
N ALA A 7 -21.07 20.42 -3.92
CA ALA A 7 -19.81 19.69 -3.89
C ALA A 7 -19.07 19.76 -5.24
N SER A 8 -17.75 19.97 -5.17
CA SER A 8 -16.85 19.83 -6.31
C SER A 8 -16.64 18.36 -6.68
N GLN A 9 -16.20 18.10 -7.91
CA GLN A 9 -15.81 16.74 -8.30
C GLN A 9 -14.61 16.26 -7.47
N PRO A 10 -14.62 15.01 -6.96
CA PRO A 10 -13.55 14.49 -6.12
C PRO A 10 -12.17 14.39 -6.79
N LEU A 11 -12.14 14.17 -8.11
CA LEU A 11 -10.92 14.14 -8.91
C LEU A 11 -10.84 15.39 -9.79
N ASN A 12 -9.63 15.92 -9.93
CA ASN A 12 -9.29 17.03 -10.81
C ASN A 12 -7.88 16.83 -11.40
N GLU A 13 -7.45 17.76 -12.26
CA GLU A 13 -6.13 17.72 -12.93
C GLU A 13 -4.94 17.61 -11.95
N LYS A 14 -5.11 18.03 -10.69
CA LYS A 14 -4.06 18.00 -9.66
C LYS A 14 -4.11 16.77 -8.76
N SER A 15 -5.15 15.94 -8.84
CA SER A 15 -5.29 14.75 -7.98
C SER A 15 -4.12 13.76 -8.17
N ASP A 16 -3.62 13.65 -9.40
CA ASP A 16 -2.43 12.85 -9.72
C ASP A 16 -1.16 13.38 -9.06
N GLN A 17 -0.96 14.69 -9.11
CA GLN A 17 0.19 15.34 -8.50
C GLN A 17 0.15 15.21 -6.98
N MET A 18 -1.04 15.41 -6.37
CA MET A 18 -1.25 15.19 -4.94
C MET A 18 -0.83 13.78 -4.55
N PHE A 19 -1.30 12.76 -5.28
CA PHE A 19 -0.98 11.36 -4.97
C PHE A 19 0.53 11.08 -5.06
N LEU A 20 1.21 11.58 -6.10
CA LEU A 20 2.67 11.46 -6.22
C LEU A 20 3.40 12.15 -5.06
N SER A 21 2.91 13.30 -4.60
CA SER A 21 3.50 14.06 -3.49
C SER A 21 3.19 13.51 -2.09
N ILE A 22 2.25 12.57 -1.92
CA ILE A 22 1.99 11.94 -0.60
C ILE A 22 3.28 11.32 -0.05
N GLY A 23 4.13 10.79 -0.93
CA GLY A 23 5.38 10.20 -0.51
C GLY A 23 6.31 11.17 0.20
N ASP A 24 6.26 12.46 -0.16
CA ASP A 24 7.11 13.50 0.40
C ASP A 24 6.68 13.92 1.82
N PHE A 25 5.39 13.73 2.17
CA PHE A 25 4.85 14.07 3.48
C PHE A 25 4.99 12.94 4.50
N PHE A 26 5.28 11.72 4.05
CA PHE A 26 5.39 10.53 4.88
C PHE A 26 6.76 9.85 4.67
N PRO A 27 7.84 10.45 5.19
CA PRO A 27 9.18 9.91 5.06
C PRO A 27 9.41 8.72 6.01
N ILE A 28 10.37 7.85 5.66
CA ILE A 28 10.77 6.69 6.47
C ILE A 28 11.17 7.07 7.90
N SER A 29 11.73 8.26 8.10
CA SER A 29 12.08 8.77 9.43
C SER A 29 10.92 8.80 10.43
N LEU A 30 9.66 8.80 9.96
CA LEU A 30 8.48 8.73 10.81
C LEU A 30 8.23 7.34 11.40
N ILE A 31 8.66 6.28 10.71
CA ILE A 31 8.42 4.90 11.11
C ILE A 31 9.69 4.16 11.52
N SER A 32 10.88 4.67 11.21
CA SER A 32 12.13 4.03 11.59
C SER A 32 12.39 4.09 13.09
N THR A 33 13.11 3.10 13.60
CA THR A 33 13.68 3.11 14.95
C THR A 33 15.05 3.76 14.90
N ASN A 34 15.23 4.87 15.61
CA ASN A 34 16.51 5.55 15.74
C ASN A 34 17.36 4.90 16.84
N CYS A 35 18.69 4.98 16.70
CA CYS A 35 19.63 4.40 17.65
C CYS A 35 19.34 2.92 17.99
N PRO A 36 19.28 2.04 16.97
CA PRO A 36 18.97 0.62 17.19
C PRO A 36 20.04 -0.04 18.07
N ILE A 37 19.64 -1.11 18.78
CA ILE A 37 20.58 -1.97 19.50
C ILE A 37 21.48 -2.65 18.46
N THR A 38 22.80 -2.59 18.66
CA THR A 38 23.79 -3.14 17.73
C THR A 38 24.61 -4.27 18.36
N CYS A 39 25.31 -5.03 17.52
CA CYS A 39 26.38 -5.95 17.94
C CYS A 39 27.70 -5.59 17.24
N ASN A 40 28.83 -6.17 17.69
CA ASN A 40 30.14 -5.96 17.10
C ASN A 40 30.46 -7.05 16.06
N ILE A 41 31.22 -6.69 15.03
CA ILE A 41 31.69 -7.62 13.99
C ILE A 41 32.47 -8.81 14.57
N ASP A 42 33.20 -8.60 15.66
CA ASP A 42 34.04 -9.61 16.32
C ASP A 42 33.26 -10.45 17.36
N ASP A 43 31.98 -10.15 17.61
CA ASP A 43 31.16 -10.91 18.55
C ASP A 43 30.98 -12.36 18.07
N SER A 44 30.96 -13.29 19.03
CA SER A 44 30.56 -14.68 18.76
C SER A 44 29.10 -14.74 18.33
N LEU A 45 28.83 -15.42 17.21
CA LEU A 45 27.48 -15.55 16.68
C LEU A 45 26.54 -16.24 17.69
N GLU A 46 27.00 -17.32 18.32
CA GLU A 46 26.25 -18.07 19.34
C GLU A 46 25.82 -17.16 20.49
N SER A 47 26.75 -16.34 21.00
CA SER A 47 26.45 -15.40 22.09
C SER A 47 25.40 -14.35 21.71
N ILE A 48 25.34 -13.95 20.44
CA ILE A 48 24.34 -12.98 19.95
C ILE A 48 22.98 -13.64 19.74
N LEU A 49 22.95 -14.88 19.28
CA LEU A 49 21.72 -15.63 19.06
C LEU A 49 21.00 -15.98 20.36
N GLU A 50 21.74 -16.24 21.44
CA GLU A 50 21.21 -16.58 22.78
C GLU A 50 20.97 -15.38 23.70
N LYS A 51 21.33 -14.17 23.27
CA LYS A 51 21.24 -12.97 24.13
C LYS A 51 19.77 -12.59 24.38
N GLU A 52 19.32 -12.65 25.63
CA GLU A 52 17.93 -12.32 26.03
C GLU A 52 17.48 -10.95 25.53
N GLN A 53 18.34 -9.92 25.63
CA GLN A 53 18.00 -8.56 25.18
C GLN A 53 17.73 -8.48 23.66
N LEU A 54 18.19 -9.47 22.89
CA LEU A 54 18.04 -9.55 21.43
C LEU A 54 17.00 -10.59 21.01
N GLU A 55 16.30 -11.23 21.96
CA GLU A 55 15.38 -12.34 21.69
C GLU A 55 14.30 -11.93 20.67
N ASN A 56 13.71 -10.76 20.85
CA ASN A 56 12.59 -10.24 20.05
C ASN A 56 13.00 -9.48 18.78
N PHE A 57 14.29 -9.47 18.43
CA PHE A 57 14.79 -8.80 17.23
C PHE A 57 15.19 -9.83 16.19
N ASP A 58 14.60 -9.77 15.00
CA ASP A 58 15.02 -10.62 13.87
C ASP A 58 16.29 -10.11 13.18
N HIS A 59 16.47 -8.78 13.20
CA HIS A 59 17.56 -8.09 12.52
C HIS A 59 18.34 -7.21 13.49
N ILE A 60 19.66 -7.24 13.39
CA ILE A 60 20.56 -6.49 14.29
C ILE A 60 21.63 -5.77 13.45
N PRO A 61 21.74 -4.44 13.51
CA PRO A 61 22.85 -3.73 12.88
C PRO A 61 24.19 -4.14 13.49
N VAL A 62 25.19 -4.33 12.64
CA VAL A 62 26.53 -4.76 13.04
C VAL A 62 27.50 -3.59 12.93
N CYS A 63 28.27 -3.36 13.99
CA CYS A 63 29.23 -2.27 14.07
C CYS A 63 30.69 -2.76 14.06
N SER A 64 31.56 -1.94 13.48
CA SER A 64 33.02 -1.99 13.70
C SER A 64 33.46 -0.60 14.14
N GLN A 65 34.08 -0.48 15.31
CA GLN A 65 34.53 0.79 15.88
C GLN A 65 33.43 1.88 15.86
N GLU A 66 32.23 1.53 16.36
CA GLU A 66 31.02 2.40 16.42
C GLU A 66 30.37 2.74 15.06
N ILE A 67 30.96 2.32 13.95
CA ILE A 67 30.39 2.52 12.60
C ILE A 67 29.59 1.28 12.21
N ILE A 68 28.34 1.46 11.77
CA ILE A 68 27.54 0.35 11.22
C ILE A 68 28.15 -0.09 9.89
N VAL A 69 28.51 -1.36 9.79
CA VAL A 69 29.17 -2.00 8.63
C VAL A 69 28.37 -3.13 8.00
N GLY A 70 27.21 -3.47 8.57
CA GLY A 70 26.36 -4.53 8.06
C GLY A 70 25.08 -4.72 8.87
N LEU A 71 24.33 -5.75 8.48
CA LEU A 71 23.08 -6.15 9.11
C LEU A 71 23.08 -7.67 9.30
N LEU A 72 22.82 -8.13 10.51
CA LEU A 72 22.67 -9.54 10.82
C LEU A 72 21.19 -9.92 10.76
N ASN A 73 20.82 -10.87 9.89
CA ASN A 73 19.54 -11.58 9.97
C ASN A 73 19.72 -12.83 10.83
N LYS A 74 19.07 -12.89 12.00
CA LYS A 74 19.20 -14.02 12.92
C LYS A 74 18.57 -15.30 12.39
N LYS A 75 17.54 -15.23 11.53
CA LYS A 75 16.91 -16.43 10.96
C LYS A 75 17.91 -17.12 10.02
N ASP A 76 18.47 -16.36 9.09
CA ASP A 76 19.45 -16.87 8.13
C ASP A 76 20.75 -17.34 8.81
N ALA A 77 21.18 -16.64 9.87
CA ALA A 77 22.39 -16.99 10.60
C ALA A 77 22.28 -18.32 11.37
N LYS A 78 21.08 -18.73 11.79
CA LYS A 78 20.85 -20.04 12.45
C LYS A 78 21.05 -21.22 11.51
N ASP A 79 20.87 -21.00 10.20
CA ASP A 79 20.99 -22.05 9.18
C ASP A 79 22.42 -22.20 8.65
N ARG A 80 23.37 -21.37 9.12
CA ARG A 80 24.77 -21.41 8.68
C ARG A 80 25.62 -22.23 9.64
N ASP A 81 25.75 -23.52 9.33
CA ASP A 81 26.76 -24.37 9.97
C ASP A 81 28.17 -23.78 9.76
N PHE A 82 29.01 -23.84 10.79
CA PHE A 82 30.44 -23.45 10.79
C PHE A 82 30.78 -21.95 10.84
N VAL A 83 29.81 -21.03 10.87
CA VAL A 83 30.08 -19.60 11.05
C VAL A 83 30.35 -19.30 12.53
N LYS A 84 31.45 -18.59 12.84
CA LYS A 84 31.86 -18.35 14.23
C LYS A 84 31.57 -16.93 14.70
N THR A 85 31.70 -15.96 13.81
CA THR A 85 31.58 -14.54 14.16
C THR A 85 30.39 -13.89 13.46
N VAL A 86 29.89 -12.80 14.05
CA VAL A 86 28.86 -11.97 13.42
C VAL A 86 29.32 -11.45 12.05
N GLY A 87 30.58 -11.03 11.92
CA GLY A 87 31.12 -10.50 10.67
C GLY A 87 31.11 -11.46 9.48
N GLU A 88 31.16 -12.77 9.75
CA GLU A 88 31.05 -13.83 8.73
C GLU A 88 29.58 -14.11 8.36
N ALA A 89 28.65 -13.88 9.29
CA ALA A 89 27.22 -14.15 9.10
C ALA A 89 26.44 -12.97 8.52
N MET A 90 26.89 -11.74 8.74
CA MET A 90 26.16 -10.54 8.38
C MET A 90 26.08 -10.29 6.87
N ASP A 91 25.02 -9.61 6.46
CA ASP A 91 24.96 -8.96 5.16
C ASP A 91 25.76 -7.66 5.19
N ARG A 92 26.60 -7.47 4.19
CA ARG A 92 27.41 -6.26 4.05
C ARG A 92 26.55 -5.10 3.54
N LEU A 93 27.01 -3.87 3.79
CA LEU A 93 26.38 -2.68 3.22
C LEU A 93 26.32 -2.76 1.69
N ASP A 94 25.09 -2.79 1.18
CA ASP A 94 24.76 -2.63 -0.22
C ASP A 94 23.44 -1.85 -0.39
N GLN A 95 23.02 -1.64 -1.64
CA GLN A 95 21.84 -0.85 -1.97
C GLN A 95 20.51 -1.48 -1.50
N SER A 96 20.48 -2.79 -1.30
CA SER A 96 19.28 -3.53 -0.89
C SER A 96 18.97 -3.37 0.60
N ILE A 97 20.01 -3.18 1.43
CA ILE A 97 19.87 -3.00 2.87
C ILE A 97 19.84 -1.54 3.31
N LEU A 98 20.01 -0.58 2.41
CA LEU A 98 19.99 0.85 2.73
C LEU A 98 18.70 1.52 2.23
N ILE A 99 18.24 2.53 2.98
CA ILE A 99 17.14 3.41 2.57
C ILE A 99 17.37 4.82 3.13
N SER A 100 17.04 5.85 2.36
CA SER A 100 17.10 7.23 2.87
C SER A 100 16.03 7.49 3.92
N SER A 101 16.36 8.26 4.96
CA SER A 101 15.42 8.78 5.95
C SER A 101 14.27 9.58 5.30
N HIS A 102 14.54 10.21 4.16
CA HIS A 102 13.58 10.99 3.37
C HIS A 102 12.85 10.18 2.30
N ALA A 103 13.18 8.89 2.12
CA ALA A 103 12.43 8.04 1.20
C ALA A 103 10.97 7.95 1.64
N SER A 104 10.06 7.72 0.70
CA SER A 104 8.65 7.57 1.01
C SER A 104 8.37 6.26 1.73
N ILE A 105 7.52 6.30 2.75
CA ILE A 105 6.91 5.10 3.35
C ILE A 105 6.27 4.21 2.28
N LEU A 106 5.62 4.78 1.26
CA LEU A 106 5.00 4.02 0.17
C LEU A 106 6.04 3.18 -0.59
N SER A 107 7.18 3.80 -0.94
CA SER A 107 8.27 3.10 -1.63
C SER A 107 8.89 1.98 -0.82
N PHE A 108 8.89 2.09 0.51
CA PHE A 108 9.29 0.99 1.38
C PHE A 108 8.25 -0.11 1.41
N ILE A 109 6.96 0.20 1.58
CA ILE A 109 5.88 -0.80 1.57
C ILE A 109 5.91 -1.63 0.28
N GLU A 110 6.16 -1.01 -0.86
CA GLU A 110 6.26 -1.69 -2.17
C GLU A 110 7.32 -2.79 -2.21
N GLU A 111 8.37 -2.69 -1.39
CA GLU A 111 9.52 -3.60 -1.44
C GLU A 111 9.75 -4.33 -0.11
N ALA A 112 8.91 -4.11 0.91
CA ALA A 112 9.13 -4.61 2.26
C ALA A 112 9.01 -6.13 2.40
N ASP A 113 8.34 -6.82 1.48
CA ASP A 113 8.32 -8.29 1.45
C ASP A 113 9.60 -8.90 0.84
N LYS A 114 10.30 -8.15 -0.03
CA LYS A 114 11.58 -8.55 -0.62
C LYS A 114 12.76 -8.10 0.23
N HIS A 115 12.65 -6.92 0.84
CA HIS A 115 13.65 -6.29 1.69
C HIS A 115 13.02 -5.91 3.04
N PRO A 116 12.74 -6.91 3.91
CA PRO A 116 11.96 -6.74 5.13
C PRO A 116 12.67 -5.94 6.23
N CYS A 117 13.94 -5.61 6.04
CA CYS A 117 14.69 -4.78 6.95
C CYS A 117 15.69 -3.93 6.17
N ARG A 118 15.75 -2.64 6.49
CA ARG A 118 16.71 -1.70 5.91
C ARG A 118 17.27 -0.77 6.98
N LEU A 119 18.55 -0.46 6.84
CA LEU A 119 19.27 0.56 7.58
C LEU A 119 18.96 1.94 7.00
N VAL A 120 18.63 2.88 7.88
CA VAL A 120 18.15 4.21 7.51
C VAL A 120 19.30 5.21 7.51
N LEU A 121 19.56 5.77 6.33
CA LEU A 121 20.57 6.79 6.07
C LEU A 121 19.99 8.19 6.26
N ASP A 122 20.60 8.97 7.13
CA ASP A 122 20.33 10.40 7.32
C ASP A 122 21.60 11.19 7.00
N GLY A 123 21.58 11.91 5.87
CA GLY A 123 22.80 12.48 5.30
C GLY A 123 23.80 11.40 4.90
N THR A 124 24.94 11.34 5.59
CA THR A 124 26.03 10.36 5.35
C THR A 124 26.12 9.29 6.43
N GLU A 125 25.20 9.29 7.39
CA GLU A 125 25.25 8.41 8.56
C GLU A 125 24.07 7.44 8.58
N ILE A 126 24.32 6.20 9.01
CA ILE A 126 23.26 5.25 9.33
C ILE A 126 22.79 5.54 10.75
N LYS A 127 21.56 6.06 10.89
CA LYS A 127 21.00 6.48 12.20
C LYS A 127 19.86 5.64 12.70
N GLY A 128 19.32 4.77 11.85
CA GLY A 128 18.16 3.99 12.20
C GLY A 128 18.03 2.68 11.44
N ILE A 129 16.94 1.99 11.74
CA ILE A 129 16.51 0.76 11.09
C ILE A 129 15.00 0.86 10.85
N VAL A 130 14.54 0.37 9.72
CA VAL A 130 13.11 0.19 9.41
C VAL A 130 12.87 -1.25 9.03
N THR A 131 11.81 -1.85 9.56
CA THR A 131 11.48 -3.25 9.34
C THR A 131 10.05 -3.41 8.83
N ILE A 132 9.73 -4.58 8.27
CA ILE A 132 8.38 -4.89 7.79
C ILE A 132 7.33 -4.84 8.91
N SER A 133 7.73 -5.02 10.18
CA SER A 133 6.80 -4.85 11.31
C SER A 133 6.40 -3.39 11.53
N ASP A 134 7.21 -2.44 11.08
CA ASP A 134 6.88 -1.01 11.15
C ASP A 134 5.68 -0.65 10.27
N LEU A 135 5.26 -1.53 9.36
CA LEU A 135 4.03 -1.34 8.57
C LEU A 135 2.78 -1.20 9.46
N GLN A 136 2.78 -1.78 10.66
CA GLN A 136 1.67 -1.69 11.61
C GLN A 136 1.59 -0.31 12.32
N LYS A 137 2.61 0.54 12.19
CA LYS A 137 2.67 1.86 12.84
C LYS A 137 1.58 2.81 12.32
N LEU A 138 1.19 3.77 13.15
CA LEU A 138 0.08 4.68 12.90
C LEU A 138 0.29 5.49 11.61
N GLU A 139 1.53 5.91 11.35
CA GLU A 139 1.94 6.78 10.26
C GLU A 139 1.79 6.11 8.89
N VAL A 140 1.71 4.78 8.84
CA VAL A 140 1.48 4.00 7.61
C VAL A 140 0.01 4.03 7.19
N ARG A 141 -0.92 4.13 8.16
CA ARG A 141 -2.36 4.15 7.89
C ARG A 141 -2.81 5.25 6.92
N PRO A 142 -2.44 6.53 7.09
CA PRO A 142 -2.85 7.57 6.14
C PRO A 142 -2.29 7.35 4.73
N VAL A 143 -1.10 6.75 4.60
CA VAL A 143 -0.51 6.40 3.28
C VAL A 143 -1.37 5.35 2.58
N LEU A 144 -1.67 4.24 3.26
CA LEU A 144 -2.53 3.17 2.74
C LEU A 144 -3.95 3.67 2.45
N PHE A 145 -4.54 4.44 3.37
CA PHE A 145 -5.87 5.00 3.20
C PHE A 145 -5.96 5.91 1.98
N SER A 146 -4.94 6.73 1.74
CA SER A 146 -4.91 7.64 0.59
C SER A 146 -4.79 6.88 -0.73
N LEU A 147 -3.95 5.85 -0.80
CA LEU A 147 -3.82 4.98 -1.96
C LEU A 147 -5.14 4.26 -2.30
N ILE A 148 -5.79 3.69 -1.29
CA ILE A 148 -7.08 3.00 -1.44
C ILE A 148 -8.18 3.97 -1.89
N THR A 149 -8.24 5.15 -1.27
CA THR A 149 -9.22 6.19 -1.60
C THR A 149 -9.01 6.66 -3.04
N TYR A 150 -7.77 6.90 -3.45
CA TYR A 150 -7.44 7.32 -4.81
C TYR A 150 -7.85 6.25 -5.83
N LEU A 151 -7.55 4.98 -5.57
CA LEU A 151 -8.04 3.87 -6.40
C LEU A 151 -9.58 3.88 -6.47
N GLU A 152 -10.29 3.98 -5.35
CA GLU A 152 -11.76 3.97 -5.33
C GLU A 152 -12.38 5.14 -6.10
N LEU A 153 -11.76 6.32 -6.06
CA LEU A 153 -12.17 7.48 -6.85
C LEU A 153 -11.96 7.23 -8.36
N LEU A 154 -10.81 6.68 -8.76
CA LEU A 154 -10.53 6.31 -10.15
C LEU A 154 -11.49 5.24 -10.67
N MET A 155 -11.80 4.23 -9.86
CA MET A 155 -12.81 3.22 -10.18
C MET A 155 -14.15 3.90 -10.48
N SER A 156 -14.54 4.88 -9.66
CA SER A 156 -15.80 5.61 -9.84
C SER A 156 -15.79 6.45 -11.12
N GLU A 157 -14.68 7.14 -11.42
CA GLU A 157 -14.52 7.91 -12.66
C GLU A 157 -14.63 7.03 -13.90
N PHE A 158 -13.91 5.90 -13.91
CA PHE A 158 -13.97 4.95 -15.01
C PHE A 158 -15.40 4.42 -15.23
N ILE A 159 -16.10 4.01 -14.16
CA ILE A 159 -17.48 3.52 -14.26
C ILE A 159 -18.40 4.57 -14.88
N ARG A 160 -18.29 5.85 -14.49
CA ARG A 160 -19.11 6.93 -15.07
C ARG A 160 -18.89 7.06 -16.59
N LYS A 161 -17.66 6.91 -17.05
CA LYS A 161 -17.31 6.99 -18.48
C LYS A 161 -17.76 5.75 -19.25
N ASP A 162 -17.64 4.56 -18.67
CA ASP A 162 -18.04 3.32 -19.34
C ASP A 162 -19.56 3.11 -19.36
N PHE A 163 -20.28 3.67 -18.38
CA PHE A 163 -21.74 3.56 -18.21
C PHE A 163 -22.43 4.93 -18.08
N PRO A 164 -22.54 5.72 -19.18
CA PRO A 164 -23.04 7.09 -19.13
C PRO A 164 -24.53 7.22 -18.74
N PHE A 165 -25.33 6.17 -18.88
CA PHE A 165 -26.77 6.17 -18.59
C PHE A 165 -27.14 5.46 -17.28
N GLU A 166 -26.20 5.35 -16.33
CA GLU A 166 -26.36 4.61 -15.07
C GLU A 166 -26.65 3.11 -15.21
N ASP A 167 -26.43 2.52 -16.39
CA ASP A 167 -26.63 1.09 -16.65
C ASP A 167 -25.77 0.18 -15.77
N TRP A 168 -24.74 0.74 -15.13
CA TRP A 168 -23.92 0.05 -14.13
C TRP A 168 -24.76 -0.55 -13.00
N ILE A 169 -25.90 0.07 -12.63
CA ILE A 169 -26.74 -0.45 -11.54
C ILE A 169 -27.28 -1.84 -11.85
N ASN A 170 -27.46 -2.16 -13.14
CA ASN A 170 -27.93 -3.47 -13.59
C ASN A 170 -26.89 -4.57 -13.43
N LYS A 171 -25.63 -4.22 -13.12
CA LYS A 171 -24.55 -5.18 -12.83
C LYS A 171 -24.51 -5.63 -11.38
N LEU A 172 -25.28 -4.98 -10.50
CA LEU A 172 -25.38 -5.33 -9.09
C LEU A 172 -26.48 -6.39 -8.85
N SER A 173 -26.32 -7.16 -7.77
CA SER A 173 -27.38 -8.05 -7.29
C SER A 173 -28.58 -7.25 -6.78
N GLN A 174 -29.77 -7.85 -6.78
CA GLN A 174 -31.00 -7.17 -6.36
C GLN A 174 -30.87 -6.55 -4.96
N ARG A 175 -30.31 -7.31 -4.00
CA ARG A 175 -30.03 -6.82 -2.64
C ARG A 175 -29.10 -5.60 -2.62
N ARG A 176 -28.04 -5.59 -3.43
CA ARG A 176 -27.11 -4.45 -3.49
C ARG A 176 -27.77 -3.23 -4.15
N LYS A 177 -28.60 -3.43 -5.19
CA LYS A 177 -29.39 -2.34 -5.80
C LYS A 177 -30.29 -1.67 -4.76
N GLU A 178 -30.97 -2.44 -3.93
CA GLU A 178 -31.83 -1.93 -2.85
C GLU A 178 -31.04 -1.08 -1.84
N LEU A 179 -29.89 -1.56 -1.36
CA LEU A 179 -29.04 -0.81 -0.43
C LEU A 179 -28.50 0.50 -1.03
N VAL A 180 -28.09 0.47 -2.30
CA VAL A 180 -27.63 1.67 -3.01
C VAL A 180 -28.76 2.68 -3.17
N ASN A 181 -29.98 2.21 -3.48
CA ASN A 181 -31.15 3.08 -3.61
C ASN A 181 -31.57 3.70 -2.28
N GLU A 182 -31.59 2.92 -1.20
CA GLU A 182 -31.90 3.41 0.14
C GLU A 182 -30.89 4.51 0.57
N LYS A 183 -29.59 4.26 0.38
CA LYS A 183 -28.53 5.22 0.67
C LYS A 183 -28.63 6.47 -0.22
N TRP A 184 -28.97 6.29 -1.50
CA TRP A 184 -29.19 7.40 -2.44
C TRP A 184 -30.38 8.27 -2.05
N GLU A 185 -31.52 7.65 -1.71
CA GLU A 185 -32.70 8.35 -1.23
C GLU A 185 -32.39 9.13 0.04
N TYR A 186 -31.69 8.53 1.00
CA TYR A 186 -31.24 9.22 2.20
C TYR A 186 -30.37 10.45 1.88
N LEU A 187 -29.35 10.29 1.02
CA LEU A 187 -28.46 11.39 0.63
C LEU A 187 -29.23 12.51 -0.10
N ASN A 188 -30.17 12.17 -0.97
CA ASN A 188 -31.02 13.16 -1.65
C ASN A 188 -31.90 13.93 -0.69
N HIS A 189 -32.60 13.24 0.21
CA HIS A 189 -33.47 13.88 1.20
C HIS A 189 -32.73 14.87 2.10
N ASN A 190 -31.44 14.61 2.36
CA ASN A 190 -30.60 15.48 3.19
C ASN A 190 -29.78 16.50 2.39
N ASN A 191 -29.99 16.65 1.07
CA ASN A 191 -29.20 17.51 0.17
C ASN A 191 -27.68 17.22 0.22
N MET A 192 -27.30 15.96 0.48
CA MET A 192 -25.92 15.48 0.52
C MET A 192 -25.53 14.67 -0.73
N ALA A 193 -26.48 14.42 -1.62
CA ALA A 193 -26.29 13.66 -2.84
C ALA A 193 -25.36 14.37 -3.84
N ILE A 194 -24.36 13.64 -4.34
CA ILE A 194 -23.50 14.09 -5.44
C ILE A 194 -23.96 13.44 -6.74
N ASP A 195 -23.91 12.10 -6.77
CA ASP A 195 -24.47 11.26 -7.83
C ASP A 195 -24.83 9.88 -7.26
N ARG A 196 -25.61 9.08 -8.00
CA ARG A 196 -26.06 7.77 -7.50
C ARG A 196 -24.91 6.78 -7.31
N LEU A 197 -23.84 6.92 -8.09
CA LEU A 197 -22.65 6.08 -7.96
C LEU A 197 -21.92 6.35 -6.63
N SER A 198 -21.98 7.56 -6.07
CA SER A 198 -21.42 7.91 -4.77
C SER A 198 -22.11 7.22 -3.60
N ALA A 199 -23.34 6.73 -3.81
CA ALA A 199 -24.04 5.89 -2.84
C ALA A 199 -23.51 4.44 -2.81
N THR A 200 -22.73 4.01 -3.80
CA THR A 200 -22.14 2.66 -3.81
C THR A 200 -20.98 2.52 -2.84
N ASP A 201 -20.74 1.28 -2.39
CA ASP A 201 -19.57 0.92 -1.59
C ASP A 201 -18.46 0.34 -2.49
N PHE A 202 -17.25 0.15 -1.95
CA PHE A 202 -16.12 -0.41 -2.69
C PHE A 202 -16.44 -1.74 -3.38
N CYS A 203 -17.16 -2.64 -2.70
CA CYS A 203 -17.54 -3.95 -3.25
C CYS A 203 -18.47 -3.85 -4.46
N ASP A 204 -19.39 -2.87 -4.47
CA ASP A 204 -20.26 -2.60 -5.62
C ASP A 204 -19.41 -2.14 -6.81
N LYS A 205 -18.51 -1.19 -6.58
CA LYS A 205 -17.64 -0.65 -7.63
C LYS A 205 -16.76 -1.75 -8.21
N ARG A 206 -16.21 -2.64 -7.38
CA ARG A 206 -15.52 -3.86 -7.84
C ARG A 206 -16.41 -4.67 -8.78
N ASP A 207 -17.62 -5.02 -8.34
CA ASP A 207 -18.49 -5.93 -9.10
C ASP A 207 -18.97 -5.30 -10.42
N ILE A 208 -19.19 -3.98 -10.44
CA ILE A 208 -19.44 -3.21 -11.66
C ILE A 208 -18.22 -3.24 -12.58
N LEU A 209 -17.01 -2.98 -12.05
CA LEU A 209 -15.77 -3.01 -12.84
C LEU A 209 -15.54 -4.37 -13.46
N MET A 210 -15.80 -5.46 -12.74
CA MET A 210 -15.70 -6.81 -13.30
C MET A 210 -16.62 -6.99 -14.52
N SER A 211 -17.70 -6.23 -14.64
CA SER A 211 -18.63 -6.31 -15.77
C SER A 211 -18.40 -5.22 -16.84
N SER A 212 -17.34 -4.43 -16.71
CA SER A 212 -17.03 -3.27 -17.54
C SER A 212 -16.07 -3.60 -18.69
N LYS A 213 -15.87 -2.64 -19.60
CA LYS A 213 -14.92 -2.77 -20.70
C LYS A 213 -13.47 -2.86 -20.25
N LEU A 214 -13.16 -2.52 -18.99
CA LEU A 214 -11.80 -2.59 -18.42
C LEU A 214 -11.17 -3.98 -18.66
N PHE A 215 -11.96 -5.04 -18.46
CA PHE A 215 -11.50 -6.43 -18.58
C PHE A 215 -11.78 -7.06 -19.94
N ASN A 216 -12.34 -6.32 -20.90
CA ASN A 216 -12.65 -6.88 -22.22
C ASN A 216 -11.44 -6.87 -23.16
N ASN A 217 -10.49 -5.93 -23.02
CA ASN A 217 -9.38 -5.77 -23.97
C ASN A 217 -8.01 -5.38 -23.36
N ASN A 218 -7.91 -5.08 -22.05
CA ASN A 218 -6.77 -4.30 -21.51
C ASN A 218 -5.96 -4.94 -20.37
N LEU A 219 -6.28 -6.16 -19.91
CA LEU A 219 -5.52 -6.80 -18.82
C LEU A 219 -4.93 -8.15 -19.21
N SER A 220 -3.67 -8.35 -18.82
CA SER A 220 -2.98 -9.65 -18.86
C SER A 220 -3.46 -10.59 -17.74
N THR A 221 -4.11 -10.04 -16.71
CA THR A 221 -4.55 -10.74 -15.49
C THR A 221 -5.91 -11.40 -15.70
N ASP A 222 -6.07 -12.63 -15.21
CA ASP A 222 -7.37 -13.31 -15.25
C ASP A 222 -8.43 -12.55 -14.45
N LYS A 223 -9.67 -12.60 -14.92
CA LYS A 223 -10.78 -11.87 -14.31
C LYS A 223 -11.10 -12.33 -12.88
N ASN A 224 -10.92 -13.61 -12.57
CA ASN A 224 -11.13 -14.12 -11.21
C ASN A 224 -9.99 -13.69 -10.29
N GLU A 225 -8.76 -13.75 -10.78
CA GLU A 225 -7.59 -13.26 -10.06
C GLU A 225 -7.73 -11.77 -9.71
N ALA A 226 -8.10 -10.94 -10.68
CA ALA A 226 -8.37 -9.52 -10.45
C ALA A 226 -9.46 -9.31 -9.38
N LYS A 227 -10.55 -10.09 -9.44
CA LYS A 227 -11.63 -10.02 -8.45
C LYS A 227 -11.13 -10.35 -7.04
N ASP A 228 -10.28 -11.36 -6.91
CA ASP A 228 -9.72 -11.76 -5.61
C ASP A 228 -8.73 -10.73 -5.07
N ILE A 229 -7.94 -10.08 -5.93
CA ILE A 229 -7.10 -8.95 -5.55
C ILE A 229 -7.97 -7.79 -5.03
N PHE A 230 -9.04 -7.41 -5.72
CA PHE A 230 -9.95 -6.37 -5.21
C PHE A 230 -10.59 -6.73 -3.87
N LYS A 231 -10.85 -8.00 -3.57
CA LYS A 231 -11.31 -8.43 -2.24
C LYS A 231 -10.21 -8.25 -1.17
N LYS A 232 -8.94 -8.50 -1.50
CA LYS A 232 -7.82 -8.23 -0.59
C LYS A 232 -7.69 -6.74 -0.31
N ILE A 233 -7.82 -5.90 -1.33
CA ILE A 233 -7.85 -4.43 -1.19
C ILE A 233 -9.02 -3.99 -0.30
N GLU A 234 -10.22 -4.54 -0.50
CA GLU A 234 -11.40 -4.26 0.34
C GLU A 234 -11.16 -4.65 1.81
N LYS A 235 -10.54 -5.81 2.05
CA LYS A 235 -10.18 -6.26 3.40
C LYS A 235 -9.17 -5.31 4.04
N LEU A 236 -8.13 -4.91 3.31
CA LEU A 236 -7.13 -3.96 3.78
C LEU A 236 -7.76 -2.60 4.11
N ARG A 237 -8.65 -2.08 3.24
CA ARG A 237 -9.43 -0.85 3.48
C ARG A 237 -10.15 -0.92 4.82
N ASN A 238 -10.88 -2.01 5.07
CA ASN A 238 -11.67 -2.16 6.28
C ASN A 238 -10.76 -2.22 7.52
N SER A 239 -9.63 -2.93 7.45
CA SER A 239 -8.64 -2.96 8.55
C SER A 239 -8.00 -1.60 8.80
N VAL A 240 -7.68 -0.82 7.76
CA VAL A 240 -7.11 0.53 7.91
C VAL A 240 -8.13 1.47 8.56
N ALA A 241 -9.37 1.47 8.07
CA ALA A 241 -10.44 2.38 8.53
C ALA A 241 -10.93 2.11 9.96
N HIS A 242 -10.89 0.85 10.42
CA HIS A 242 -11.38 0.45 11.74
C HIS A 242 -10.27 0.24 12.77
N ALA A 243 -9.11 0.88 12.59
CA ALA A 243 -7.96 0.73 13.48
C ALA A 243 -7.51 -0.74 13.70
N GLY A 244 -7.76 -1.61 12.72
CA GLY A 244 -7.49 -3.05 12.81
C GLY A 244 -6.02 -3.42 12.56
N ASP A 245 -5.71 -4.68 12.82
CA ASP A 245 -4.37 -5.28 12.72
C ASP A 245 -4.08 -5.87 11.34
N TYR A 246 -3.62 -5.02 10.42
CA TYR A 246 -3.34 -5.38 9.04
C TYR A 246 -1.91 -5.88 8.78
N ALA A 247 -0.96 -5.63 9.69
CA ALA A 247 0.44 -6.03 9.55
C ALA A 247 1.03 -6.63 10.84
N ILE A 248 0.19 -7.26 11.68
CA ILE A 248 0.58 -7.83 12.98
C ILE A 248 1.45 -9.09 12.91
N THR A 249 1.49 -9.76 11.75
CA THR A 249 2.39 -10.89 11.49
C THR A 249 3.19 -10.62 10.22
N GLU A 250 4.34 -11.28 10.09
CA GLU A 250 5.19 -11.19 8.90
C GLU A 250 4.41 -11.49 7.61
N ASP A 251 3.60 -12.57 7.60
CA ASP A 251 2.79 -12.94 6.44
C ASP A 251 1.76 -11.87 6.06
N LYS A 252 1.10 -11.27 7.05
CA LYS A 252 0.13 -10.18 6.81
C LYS A 252 0.84 -8.92 6.29
N ALA A 253 2.02 -8.60 6.82
CA ALA A 253 2.79 -7.45 6.37
C ALA A 253 3.34 -7.65 4.93
N LYS A 254 3.69 -8.89 4.57
CA LYS A 254 3.98 -9.28 3.18
C LYS A 254 2.75 -9.16 2.28
N GLU A 255 1.58 -9.61 2.74
CA GLU A 255 0.30 -9.44 2.03
C GLU A 255 -0.01 -7.96 1.76
N VAL A 256 0.27 -7.07 2.71
CA VAL A 256 0.12 -5.61 2.52
C VAL A 256 1.01 -5.11 1.40
N SER A 257 2.29 -5.51 1.39
CA SER A 257 3.27 -5.11 0.36
C SER A 257 2.81 -5.53 -1.05
N GLN A 258 2.36 -6.77 -1.19
CA GLN A 258 1.80 -7.27 -2.46
C GLN A 258 0.52 -6.51 -2.85
N THR A 259 -0.40 -6.29 -1.90
CA THR A 259 -1.66 -5.58 -2.15
C THR A 259 -1.40 -4.14 -2.59
N VAL A 260 -0.36 -3.49 -2.07
CA VAL A 260 0.04 -2.14 -2.49
C VAL A 260 0.52 -2.11 -3.94
N ARG A 261 1.40 -3.05 -4.34
CA ARG A 261 1.84 -3.17 -5.73
C ARG A 261 0.66 -3.42 -6.67
N ASP A 262 -0.24 -4.33 -6.29
CA ASP A 262 -1.44 -4.63 -7.05
C ASP A 262 -2.33 -3.39 -7.24
N MET A 263 -2.53 -2.59 -6.19
CA MET A 263 -3.29 -1.33 -6.28
C MET A 263 -2.66 -0.36 -7.27
N GLN A 264 -1.33 -0.21 -7.25
CA GLN A 264 -0.64 0.68 -8.18
C GLN A 264 -0.77 0.22 -9.63
N ASP A 265 -0.72 -1.09 -9.88
CA ASP A 265 -0.92 -1.64 -11.21
C ASP A 265 -2.36 -1.43 -11.70
N PHE A 266 -3.36 -1.64 -10.85
CA PHE A 266 -4.74 -1.30 -11.18
C PHE A 266 -4.94 0.19 -11.43
N ILE A 267 -4.30 1.07 -10.64
CA ILE A 267 -4.31 2.52 -10.89
C ILE A 267 -3.78 2.83 -12.29
N LYS A 268 -2.63 2.26 -12.68
CA LYS A 268 -2.05 2.48 -14.02
C LYS A 268 -3.02 2.03 -15.13
N VAL A 269 -3.60 0.84 -14.97
CA VAL A 269 -4.54 0.25 -15.95
C VAL A 269 -5.83 1.06 -16.07
N ILE A 270 -6.44 1.45 -14.95
CA ILE A 270 -7.66 2.25 -14.93
C ILE A 270 -7.41 3.62 -15.56
N LYS A 271 -6.33 4.30 -15.18
CA LYS A 271 -5.97 5.61 -15.76
C LYS A 271 -5.74 5.55 -17.26
N LYS A 272 -5.05 4.50 -17.74
CA LYS A 272 -4.87 4.28 -19.18
C LYS A 272 -6.23 4.12 -19.86
N SER A 273 -7.09 3.28 -19.31
CA SER A 273 -8.41 3.00 -19.90
C SER A 273 -9.34 4.21 -19.87
N ILE A 274 -9.25 5.08 -18.86
CA ILE A 274 -9.96 6.37 -18.83
C ILE A 274 -9.54 7.24 -20.02
N ARG A 275 -8.24 7.40 -20.27
CA ARG A 275 -7.73 8.18 -21.42
C ARG A 275 -8.16 7.59 -22.76
N ASP A 276 -8.11 6.26 -22.89
CA ASP A 276 -8.53 5.58 -24.12
C ASP A 276 -10.03 5.82 -24.41
N LEU A 277 -10.88 5.85 -23.38
CA LEU A 277 -12.30 6.18 -23.53
C LEU A 277 -12.53 7.63 -23.97
N GLU A 278 -11.71 8.59 -23.52
CA GLU A 278 -11.80 9.99 -23.95
C GLU A 278 -11.48 10.17 -25.43
N THR A 279 -10.41 9.53 -25.92
CA THR A 279 -10.00 9.63 -27.33
C THR A 279 -11.03 9.04 -28.32
N ASN A 280 -11.77 8.01 -27.91
CA ASN A 280 -12.79 7.39 -28.76
C ASN A 280 -14.07 8.24 -28.89
N VAL A 281 -14.37 9.07 -27.87
CA VAL A 281 -15.53 9.96 -27.87
C VAL A 281 -15.29 11.20 -28.75
N GLU A 282 -14.05 11.69 -28.86
CA GLU A 282 -13.71 12.81 -29.76
C GLU A 282 -13.62 12.40 -31.25
N SER A 283 -13.55 11.10 -31.52
CA SER A 283 -13.43 10.52 -32.88
C SER A 283 -14.75 10.09 -33.50
N SER A 284 -15.87 10.22 -32.77
CA SER A 284 -17.23 9.77 -33.14
C SER A 284 -18.19 10.94 -33.24
#